data_AF-A0A0S8J7N7-F1
#
_entry.id   AF-A0A0S8J7N7-F1
#
_cell.length_a   1.000
_cell.length_b   1.000
_cell.length_c   1.000
_cell.angle_alpha   90.00
_cell.angle_beta   90.00
_cell.angle_gamma   90.00
#
_symmetry.space_group_name_H-M   'P 1'
#
loop_
_entity.id
_entity.type
_entity.pdbx_description
1 polymer ?
#
loop_
_entity_poly.entity_id
_entity_poly.type
_entity_poly.pdbx_seq_one_letter_code
_entity_poly.pdbx_strand_id
1 'polypeptide(L)'
;MMANDLPDVQVSCENCHARAPHRSDRYTSPYLNMHVDIIACQTCHIPSLHPDNVTLCDFSRSVYDADDGLYGFADILKDNEPGKGIIYRWWNGSATFFGNPIGDRPDGEGSYRFYDPTHVWPEFAGFDYAGWYESVMKPIARQGRSKLYAMKLYNGRQHIDLGNIGPFGGMLVPYNLPVYHSTGDPLAAAAAEMEKGMMKKMYSWMFKKYLLDRFLSFLDVDEWNIASYADVAAGRNIEARWIPHDACLEIDHAIRREGALGCADCHSPWSVLDFRSLGYSEEEIAALSEQRVLR
;
A
#
# COMPACT_ATOMS: atom_id res chain seq x y z
N MET A 1 -2.06 -12.84 -3.88
CA MET A 1 -0.62 -12.84 -4.20
C MET A 1 -0.45 -12.56 -5.69
N MET A 2 0.01 -11.37 -6.06
CA MET A 2 0.46 -11.08 -7.43
C MET A 2 1.91 -11.57 -7.60
N ALA A 3 2.17 -12.86 -7.30
CA ALA A 3 3.53 -13.42 -7.39
C ALA A 3 3.83 -14.03 -8.76
N ASN A 4 2.83 -14.18 -9.64
CA ASN A 4 3.03 -14.76 -10.96
C ASN A 4 1.92 -14.33 -11.93
N ASP A 5 2.20 -14.51 -13.23
CA ASP A 5 1.29 -14.17 -14.34
C ASP A 5 0.18 -15.22 -14.59
N LEU A 6 0.05 -16.24 -13.73
CA LEU A 6 -0.94 -17.29 -13.82
C LEU A 6 -2.05 -17.03 -12.78
N PRO A 7 -3.19 -16.42 -13.17
CA PRO A 7 -4.19 -15.92 -12.21
C PRO A 7 -4.78 -17.00 -11.30
N ASP A 8 -4.78 -18.26 -11.75
CA ASP A 8 -5.35 -19.39 -11.02
C ASP A 8 -4.30 -20.20 -10.23
N VAL A 9 -3.01 -19.84 -10.32
CA VAL A 9 -1.93 -20.58 -9.65
C VAL A 9 -1.44 -19.81 -8.44
N GLN A 10 -1.87 -20.26 -7.26
CA GLN A 10 -1.35 -19.73 -6.02
C GLN A 10 0.05 -20.28 -5.75
N VAL A 11 1.05 -19.41 -5.73
CA VAL A 11 2.33 -19.69 -5.07
C VAL A 11 2.14 -19.39 -3.60
N SER A 12 2.47 -20.33 -2.73
CA SER A 12 2.37 -20.13 -1.28
C SER A 12 3.48 -20.87 -0.57
N CYS A 13 3.79 -20.45 0.66
CA CYS A 13 4.74 -21.16 1.52
C CYS A 13 4.33 -22.62 1.72
N GLU A 14 3.01 -22.87 1.82
CA GLU A 14 2.44 -24.20 2.12
C GLU A 14 2.53 -25.19 0.96
N ASN A 15 2.82 -24.72 -0.26
CA ASN A 15 3.07 -25.61 -1.40
C ASN A 15 4.36 -26.42 -1.23
N CYS A 16 5.33 -25.90 -0.47
CA CYS A 16 6.64 -26.52 -0.23
C CYS A 16 6.91 -26.81 1.25
N HIS A 17 6.29 -26.07 2.16
CA HIS A 17 6.45 -26.22 3.61
C HIS A 17 5.16 -26.76 4.25
N ALA A 18 5.29 -27.62 5.25
CA ALA A 18 4.11 -28.08 6.00
C ALA A 18 3.46 -26.90 6.74
N ARG A 19 2.13 -26.91 6.88
CA ARG A 19 1.36 -25.93 7.68
C ARG A 19 1.85 -25.79 9.13
N ALA A 20 2.43 -26.84 9.69
CA ALA A 20 3.10 -26.83 10.99
C ALA A 20 4.62 -27.03 10.82
N PRO A 21 5.37 -26.00 10.38
CA PRO A 21 6.78 -26.14 10.05
C PRO A 21 7.69 -26.09 11.29
N HIS A 22 7.22 -25.54 12.41
CA HIS A 22 8.03 -25.33 13.61
C HIS A 22 8.16 -26.63 14.42
N ARG A 23 9.41 -27.04 14.68
CA ARG A 23 9.76 -28.30 15.37
C ARG A 23 10.99 -28.15 16.30
N SER A 24 11.32 -26.93 16.72
CA SER A 24 12.52 -26.64 17.51
C SER A 24 12.50 -27.31 18.88
N ASP A 25 11.34 -27.28 19.53
CA ASP A 25 11.15 -27.78 20.89
C ASP A 25 9.66 -28.00 21.21
N ARG A 26 9.39 -28.84 22.20
CA ARG A 26 8.03 -29.28 22.56
C ARG A 26 7.14 -28.19 23.15
N TYR A 27 7.71 -27.07 23.59
CA TYR A 27 6.98 -26.03 24.31
C TYR A 27 6.59 -24.88 23.39
N THR A 28 7.54 -24.34 22.64
CA THR A 28 7.36 -23.18 21.76
C THR A 28 6.71 -23.57 20.43
N SER A 29 7.07 -24.74 19.87
CA SER A 29 6.60 -25.13 18.53
C SER A 29 5.08 -25.22 18.40
N PRO A 30 4.33 -25.77 19.37
CA PRO A 30 2.87 -25.73 19.33
C PRO A 30 2.30 -24.29 19.22
N TYR A 31 2.82 -23.33 20.00
CA TYR A 31 2.37 -21.94 19.93
C TYR A 31 2.68 -21.29 18.59
N LEU A 32 3.89 -21.47 18.05
CA LEU A 32 4.25 -20.92 16.74
C LEU A 32 3.39 -21.50 15.61
N ASN A 33 3.12 -22.82 15.66
CA ASN A 33 2.25 -23.47 14.69
C ASN A 33 0.79 -23.01 14.80
N MET A 34 0.30 -22.64 16.00
CA MET A 34 -1.02 -22.04 16.16
C MET A 34 -1.12 -20.64 15.52
N HIS A 35 -0.05 -19.84 15.55
CA HIS A 35 -0.06 -18.50 14.94
C HIS A 35 -0.28 -18.54 13.43
N VAL A 36 0.09 -19.62 12.73
CA VAL A 36 -0.11 -19.77 11.28
C VAL A 36 -1.57 -19.63 10.86
N ASP A 37 -2.52 -19.84 11.77
CA ASP A 37 -3.96 -19.68 11.52
C ASP A 37 -4.43 -18.23 11.42
N ILE A 38 -3.65 -17.28 11.95
CA ILE A 38 -4.00 -15.86 12.02
C ILE A 38 -2.89 -14.92 11.55
N ILE A 39 -1.64 -15.38 11.47
CA ILE A 39 -0.47 -14.61 11.05
C ILE A 39 0.14 -15.27 9.82
N ALA A 40 0.40 -14.47 8.79
CA ALA A 40 1.10 -14.91 7.59
C ALA A 40 2.59 -15.20 7.89
N CYS A 41 3.19 -16.16 7.19
CA CYS A 41 4.58 -16.55 7.42
C CYS A 41 5.55 -15.37 7.29
N GLN A 42 5.29 -14.51 6.29
CA GLN A 42 6.07 -13.31 5.97
C GLN A 42 6.14 -12.35 7.15
N THR A 43 5.09 -12.26 7.96
CA THR A 43 5.01 -11.37 9.13
C THR A 43 6.12 -11.68 10.14
N CYS A 44 6.37 -12.95 10.44
CA CYS A 44 7.45 -13.34 11.35
C CYS A 44 8.81 -13.44 10.64
N HIS A 45 8.81 -13.82 9.37
CA HIS A 45 10.03 -14.16 8.65
C HIS A 45 10.63 -13.02 7.83
N ILE A 46 10.00 -11.84 7.76
CA ILE A 46 10.57 -10.64 7.14
C ILE A 46 10.62 -9.54 8.21
N PRO A 47 11.59 -9.57 9.14
CA PRO A 47 11.64 -8.66 10.28
C PRO A 47 12.04 -7.24 9.87
N SER A 48 12.68 -7.06 8.71
CA SER A 48 13.08 -5.76 8.16
C SER A 48 13.31 -5.83 6.65
N LEU A 49 13.12 -4.71 5.96
CA LEU A 49 13.40 -4.55 4.53
C LEU A 49 14.88 -4.20 4.30
N HIS A 50 15.27 -4.06 3.03
CA HIS A 50 16.59 -3.56 2.66
C HIS A 50 16.79 -2.12 3.21
N PRO A 51 17.99 -1.73 3.67
CA PRO A 51 18.25 -0.39 4.21
C PRO A 51 17.88 0.75 3.27
N ASP A 52 17.92 0.49 1.96
CA ASP A 52 17.60 1.47 0.92
C ASP A 52 16.11 1.49 0.53
N ASN A 53 15.24 0.89 1.36
CA ASN A 53 13.80 0.85 1.11
C ASN A 53 13.17 2.25 1.18
N VAL A 54 12.73 2.76 0.05
CA VAL A 54 11.98 4.03 -0.03
C VAL A 54 10.55 3.84 0.46
N THR A 55 10.14 4.67 1.41
CA THR A 55 8.78 4.78 1.93
C THR A 55 8.09 6.06 1.48
N LEU A 56 8.85 7.13 1.20
CA LEU A 56 8.30 8.39 0.74
C LEU A 56 9.15 8.93 -0.42
N CYS A 57 8.51 9.13 -1.57
CA CYS A 57 9.17 9.63 -2.79
C CYS A 57 8.44 10.86 -3.34
N ASP A 58 9.17 11.91 -3.72
CA ASP A 58 8.63 13.05 -4.44
C ASP A 58 9.12 13.07 -5.89
N PHE A 59 8.23 12.64 -6.78
CA PHE A 59 8.49 12.60 -8.22
C PHE A 59 8.51 14.01 -8.83
N SER A 60 7.89 15.00 -8.18
CA SER A 60 7.91 16.40 -8.62
C SER A 60 9.20 17.13 -8.26
N ARG A 61 10.12 16.47 -7.56
CA ARG A 61 11.45 16.98 -7.26
C ARG A 61 12.50 16.03 -7.81
N SER A 62 13.32 16.51 -8.73
CA SER A 62 14.44 15.73 -9.26
C SER A 62 15.69 15.89 -8.41
N VAL A 63 16.53 14.85 -8.36
CA VAL A 63 17.88 14.89 -7.78
C VAL A 63 18.85 14.40 -8.84
N TYR A 64 19.94 15.15 -9.08
CA TYR A 64 20.98 14.71 -10.01
C TYR A 64 21.88 13.66 -9.37
N ASP A 65 21.98 12.49 -9.99
CA ASP A 65 22.95 11.46 -9.63
C ASP A 65 24.17 11.60 -10.54
N ALA A 66 25.33 11.88 -9.93
CA ALA A 66 26.58 12.08 -10.67
C ALA A 66 27.21 10.77 -11.14
N ASP A 67 26.92 9.64 -10.49
CA ASP A 67 27.45 8.33 -10.84
C ASP A 67 26.73 7.78 -12.08
N ASP A 68 25.40 7.94 -12.11
CA ASP A 68 24.57 7.56 -13.28
C ASP A 68 24.55 8.63 -14.37
N GLY A 69 24.85 9.89 -14.03
CA GLY A 69 24.77 11.04 -14.91
C GLY A 69 23.33 11.43 -15.28
N LEU A 70 22.35 11.01 -14.48
CA LEU A 70 20.91 11.16 -14.72
C LEU A 70 20.21 11.83 -13.53
N TYR A 71 19.10 12.50 -13.80
CA TYR A 71 18.20 12.97 -12.74
C TYR A 71 17.26 11.86 -12.28
N GLY A 72 17.36 11.45 -11.02
CA GLY A 72 16.43 10.55 -10.35
C GLY A 72 15.29 11.28 -9.65
N PHE A 73 14.30 10.53 -9.18
CA PHE A 73 13.26 11.04 -8.28
C PHE A 73 13.85 11.32 -6.89
N ALA A 74 13.25 12.24 -6.15
CA ALA A 74 13.71 12.52 -4.80
C ALA A 74 13.13 11.54 -3.78
N ASP A 75 13.94 10.60 -3.32
CA ASP A 75 13.63 9.81 -2.13
C ASP A 75 13.70 10.71 -0.89
N ILE A 76 12.58 10.88 -0.20
CA ILE A 76 12.48 11.71 1.01
C ILE A 76 12.74 10.89 2.26
N LEU A 77 12.14 9.69 2.32
CA LEU A 77 12.23 8.82 3.48
C LEU A 77 12.58 7.40 3.03
N LYS A 78 13.60 6.85 3.68
CA LYS A 78 14.05 5.47 3.52
C LYS A 78 14.01 4.79 4.87
N ASP A 79 12.92 4.09 5.14
CA ASP A 79 12.73 3.33 6.37
C ASP A 79 12.52 1.86 6.03
N ASN A 80 13.14 0.98 6.79
CA ASN A 80 13.13 -0.46 6.54
C ASN A 80 12.62 -1.29 7.73
N GLU A 81 12.38 -0.65 8.88
CA GLU A 81 12.00 -1.29 10.13
C GLU A 81 10.47 -1.35 10.34
N PRO A 82 9.98 -2.25 11.20
CA PRO A 82 8.58 -2.28 11.64
C PRO A 82 8.10 -0.97 12.27
N GLY A 83 6.84 -0.62 12.01
CA GLY A 83 6.22 0.63 12.44
C GLY A 83 6.61 1.86 11.61
N LYS A 84 7.54 1.69 10.65
CA LYS A 84 7.96 2.75 9.72
C LYS A 84 7.88 2.24 8.28
N GLY A 85 8.84 1.44 7.84
CA GLY A 85 8.89 0.86 6.51
C GLY A 85 8.02 -0.37 6.32
N ILE A 86 7.80 -1.10 7.41
CA ILE A 86 6.88 -2.23 7.47
C ILE A 86 5.70 -1.87 8.37
N ILE A 87 4.50 -2.06 7.86
CA ILE A 87 3.25 -1.96 8.61
C ILE A 87 2.50 -3.28 8.55
N TYR A 88 1.65 -3.54 9.54
CA TYR A 88 0.90 -4.78 9.62
C TYR A 88 -0.58 -4.52 9.29
N ARG A 89 -1.17 -5.39 8.46
CA ARG A 89 -2.55 -5.23 7.98
C ARG A 89 -3.28 -6.57 7.98
N TRP A 90 -4.55 -6.56 8.37
CA TRP A 90 -5.43 -7.71 8.15
C TRP A 90 -5.77 -7.79 6.67
N TRP A 91 -5.55 -8.94 6.07
CA TRP A 91 -5.72 -9.12 4.63
C TRP A 91 -6.40 -10.44 4.30
N ASN A 92 -7.47 -10.36 3.52
CA ASN A 92 -8.28 -11.49 3.07
C ASN A 92 -7.93 -11.97 1.64
N GLY A 93 -6.93 -11.38 1.01
CA GLY A 93 -6.52 -11.65 -0.37
C GLY A 93 -7.07 -10.64 -1.40
N SER A 94 -8.03 -9.80 -1.02
CA SER A 94 -8.57 -8.72 -1.87
C SER A 94 -7.78 -7.42 -1.68
N ALA A 95 -7.79 -6.55 -2.69
CA ALA A 95 -7.11 -5.26 -2.61
C ALA A 95 -7.95 -4.13 -3.19
N THR A 96 -7.71 -2.91 -2.73
CA THR A 96 -8.24 -1.70 -3.37
C THR A 96 -7.60 -1.53 -4.75
N PHE A 97 -8.10 -0.57 -5.52
CA PHE A 97 -7.51 -0.23 -6.82
C PHE A 97 -6.02 0.15 -6.73
N PHE A 98 -5.62 0.87 -5.68
CA PHE A 98 -4.21 1.22 -5.43
C PHE A 98 -3.39 0.08 -4.79
N GLY A 99 -3.96 -1.12 -4.71
CA GLY A 99 -3.26 -2.31 -4.21
C GLY A 99 -3.24 -2.43 -2.68
N ASN A 100 -3.95 -1.58 -1.94
CA ASN A 100 -3.99 -1.70 -0.48
C ASN A 100 -4.77 -2.95 -0.04
N PRO A 101 -4.28 -3.69 0.98
CA PRO A 101 -4.91 -4.92 1.43
C PRO A 101 -6.26 -4.61 2.07
N ILE A 102 -7.27 -5.36 1.64
CA ILE A 102 -8.60 -5.35 2.22
C ILE A 102 -8.72 -6.55 3.17
N GLY A 103 -9.23 -6.31 4.38
CA GLY A 103 -9.49 -7.37 5.35
C GLY A 103 -10.09 -6.81 6.63
N ASP A 104 -10.67 -7.70 7.43
CA ASP A 104 -11.16 -7.42 8.78
C ASP A 104 -10.41 -8.27 9.82
N ARG A 105 -10.43 -7.87 11.09
CA ARG A 105 -9.92 -8.70 12.17
C ARG A 105 -10.81 -9.94 12.30
N PRO A 106 -10.26 -11.17 12.38
CA PRO A 106 -11.06 -12.39 12.43
C PRO A 106 -11.66 -12.68 13.81
N ASP A 107 -12.10 -11.65 14.54
CA ASP A 107 -12.82 -11.72 15.82
C ASP A 107 -14.35 -11.57 15.65
N GLY A 108 -14.80 -11.06 14.50
CA GLY A 108 -16.20 -10.81 14.21
C GLY A 108 -16.75 -9.48 14.74
N GLU A 109 -15.94 -8.68 15.44
CA GLU A 109 -16.35 -7.40 16.02
C GLU A 109 -16.39 -6.28 14.96
N GLY A 110 -15.52 -6.37 13.94
CA GLY A 110 -15.39 -5.35 12.90
C GLY A 110 -14.88 -4.01 13.43
N SER A 111 -14.02 -4.08 14.45
CA SER A 111 -13.30 -2.95 15.06
C SER A 111 -12.16 -2.42 14.18
N TYR A 112 -11.73 -3.20 13.17
CA TYR A 112 -10.63 -2.85 12.30
C TYR A 112 -11.06 -2.05 11.06
N ARG A 113 -10.27 -1.03 10.74
CA ARG A 113 -10.39 -0.23 9.53
C ARG A 113 -9.04 -0.12 8.84
N PHE A 114 -8.92 -0.68 7.64
CA PHE A 114 -7.66 -0.56 6.88
C PHE A 114 -7.47 0.83 6.27
N TYR A 115 -8.57 1.55 6.00
CA TYR A 115 -8.55 2.86 5.35
C TYR A 115 -8.53 4.00 6.37
N ASP A 116 -7.37 4.65 6.46
CA ASP A 116 -7.13 5.87 7.25
C ASP A 116 -6.24 6.81 6.39
N PRO A 117 -6.81 7.84 5.74
CA PRO A 117 -6.05 8.67 4.79
C PRO A 117 -5.16 9.68 5.53
N THR A 118 -3.86 9.64 5.25
CA THR A 118 -2.85 10.51 5.87
C THR A 118 -2.70 11.86 5.16
N HIS A 119 -3.15 11.96 3.90
CA HIS A 119 -2.96 13.14 3.04
C HIS A 119 -4.27 13.59 2.37
N VAL A 120 -5.35 13.72 3.14
CA VAL A 120 -6.65 14.16 2.62
C VAL A 120 -6.53 15.51 1.91
N TRP A 121 -6.97 15.57 0.65
CA TRP A 121 -6.93 16.80 -0.13
C TRP A 121 -8.00 17.79 0.34
N PRO A 122 -7.74 19.11 0.30
CA PRO A 122 -8.65 20.12 0.83
C PRO A 122 -10.08 20.06 0.24
N GLU A 123 -10.21 19.71 -1.05
CA GLU A 123 -11.49 19.59 -1.74
C GLU A 123 -12.38 18.48 -1.14
N PHE A 124 -11.77 17.49 -0.49
CA PHE A 124 -12.43 16.31 0.06
C PHE A 124 -12.31 16.21 1.58
N ALA A 125 -11.95 17.30 2.26
CA ALA A 125 -11.87 17.34 3.72
C ALA A 125 -13.23 17.06 4.40
N GLY A 126 -14.34 17.39 3.72
CA GLY A 126 -15.70 17.15 4.19
C GLY A 126 -16.32 15.82 3.72
N PHE A 127 -15.55 14.95 3.06
CA PHE A 127 -16.06 13.67 2.57
C PHE A 127 -16.30 12.68 3.72
N ASP A 128 -17.40 11.92 3.67
CA ASP A 128 -17.72 10.92 4.69
C ASP A 128 -16.98 9.59 4.45
N TYR A 129 -15.68 9.59 4.74
CA TYR A 129 -14.84 8.39 4.62
C TYR A 129 -15.32 7.24 5.51
N ALA A 130 -15.93 7.54 6.66
CA ALA A 130 -16.42 6.53 7.58
C ALA A 130 -17.67 5.83 7.03
N GLY A 131 -18.65 6.60 6.56
CA GLY A 131 -19.85 6.07 5.91
C GLY A 131 -19.54 5.34 4.61
N TRP A 132 -18.61 5.85 3.81
CA TRP A 132 -18.10 5.13 2.63
C TRP A 132 -17.47 3.79 3.02
N TYR A 133 -16.61 3.77 4.04
CA TYR A 133 -15.98 2.53 4.48
C TYR A 133 -17.01 1.49 4.93
N GLU A 134 -17.98 1.90 5.75
CA GLU A 134 -19.04 1.01 6.27
C GLU A 134 -19.91 0.45 5.14
N SER A 135 -20.24 1.24 4.12
CA SER A 135 -21.13 0.83 3.03
C SER A 135 -20.42 0.06 1.91
N VAL A 136 -19.19 0.45 1.56
CA VAL A 136 -18.46 -0.08 0.39
C VAL A 136 -17.41 -1.11 0.79
N MET A 137 -16.55 -0.77 1.75
CA MET A 137 -15.35 -1.56 2.04
C MET A 137 -15.57 -2.66 3.07
N LYS A 138 -16.34 -2.40 4.13
CA LYS A 138 -16.59 -3.37 5.21
C LYS A 138 -17.23 -4.68 4.72
N PRO A 139 -18.20 -4.68 3.78
CA PRO A 139 -18.73 -5.93 3.23
C PRO A 139 -17.67 -6.75 2.50
N ILE A 140 -16.70 -6.11 1.84
CA ILE A 140 -15.59 -6.75 1.12
C ILE A 140 -14.53 -7.25 2.11
N ALA A 141 -14.18 -6.43 3.12
CA ALA A 141 -13.24 -6.76 4.18
C ALA A 141 -13.62 -8.04 4.94
N ARG A 142 -14.93 -8.26 5.13
CA ARG A 142 -15.49 -9.44 5.81
C ARG A 142 -15.60 -10.69 4.93
N GLN A 143 -15.31 -10.58 3.63
CA GLN A 143 -15.26 -11.75 2.76
C GLN A 143 -14.01 -12.57 3.05
N GLY A 144 -14.14 -13.89 2.98
CA GLY A 144 -13.03 -14.80 3.25
C GLY A 144 -12.54 -14.74 4.70
N ARG A 145 -11.31 -15.18 4.92
CA ARG A 145 -10.67 -15.16 6.24
C ARG A 145 -9.38 -14.37 6.15
N SER A 146 -9.28 -13.29 6.92
CA SER A 146 -8.05 -12.52 7.00
C SER A 146 -6.96 -13.26 7.77
N LYS A 147 -5.71 -13.02 7.37
CA LYS A 147 -4.53 -13.17 8.24
C LYS A 147 -3.84 -11.82 8.39
N LEU A 148 -2.99 -11.69 9.41
CA LEU A 148 -2.15 -10.53 9.62
C LEU A 148 -0.89 -10.67 8.74
N TYR A 149 -0.69 -9.72 7.84
CA TYR A 149 0.45 -9.65 6.95
C TYR A 149 1.33 -8.44 7.28
N ALA A 150 2.64 -8.62 7.17
CA ALA A 150 3.56 -7.51 6.99
C ALA A 150 3.43 -6.96 5.57
N MET A 151 3.44 -5.64 5.45
CA MET A 151 3.27 -4.89 4.21
C MET A 151 4.31 -3.78 4.18
N LYS A 152 4.91 -3.53 3.02
CA LYS A 152 5.75 -2.36 2.80
C LYS A 152 4.87 -1.12 2.73
N LEU A 153 5.22 -0.10 3.50
CA LEU A 153 4.62 1.23 3.41
C LEU A 153 5.24 2.03 2.25
N TYR A 154 4.41 2.73 1.47
CA TYR A 154 4.87 3.62 0.42
C TYR A 154 3.89 4.77 0.14
N ASN A 155 4.39 5.98 -0.07
CA ASN A 155 3.62 7.07 -0.67
C ASN A 155 4.48 7.88 -1.65
N GLY A 156 3.82 8.40 -2.68
CA GLY A 156 4.41 9.17 -3.76
C GLY A 156 3.74 10.53 -3.92
N ARG A 157 4.54 11.58 -4.12
CA ARG A 157 4.06 12.89 -4.55
C ARG A 157 4.30 13.07 -6.04
N GLN A 158 3.24 13.21 -6.82
CA GLN A 158 3.33 13.35 -8.27
C GLN A 158 2.28 14.35 -8.78
N HIS A 159 2.57 14.97 -9.92
CA HIS A 159 1.62 15.85 -10.62
C HIS A 159 0.32 15.10 -10.95
N ILE A 160 -0.81 15.65 -10.52
CA ILE A 160 -2.18 15.15 -10.71
C ILE A 160 -2.93 16.06 -11.68
N ASP A 161 -3.74 15.48 -12.55
CA ASP A 161 -4.75 16.20 -13.32
C ASP A 161 -5.91 16.63 -12.42
N LEU A 162 -5.96 17.92 -12.05
CA LEU A 162 -6.98 18.45 -11.13
C LEU A 162 -8.39 18.44 -11.74
N GLY A 163 -8.53 18.22 -13.05
CA GLY A 163 -9.83 18.01 -13.68
C GLY A 163 -10.42 16.62 -13.44
N ASN A 164 -9.65 15.70 -12.86
CA ASN A 164 -9.99 14.29 -12.67
C ASN A 164 -9.55 13.79 -11.27
N ILE A 165 -10.05 14.46 -10.22
CA ILE A 165 -9.75 14.17 -8.82
C ILE A 165 -10.98 13.71 -8.04
N GLY A 166 -10.75 12.88 -7.02
CA GLY A 166 -11.72 12.35 -6.07
C GLY A 166 -11.14 12.19 -4.66
N PRO A 167 -11.96 11.80 -3.68
CA PRO A 167 -11.55 11.64 -2.29
C PRO A 167 -10.45 10.60 -2.07
N PHE A 168 -10.32 9.63 -2.99
CA PHE A 168 -9.31 8.57 -2.90
C PHE A 168 -8.08 8.81 -3.77
N GLY A 169 -8.00 9.94 -4.48
CA GLY A 169 -6.89 10.29 -5.36
C GLY A 169 -7.36 10.87 -6.69
N GLY A 170 -6.49 10.88 -7.68
CA GLY A 170 -6.81 11.40 -9.01
C GLY A 170 -5.91 10.82 -10.07
N MET A 171 -6.11 11.22 -11.31
CA MET A 171 -5.26 10.74 -12.39
C MET A 171 -3.86 11.32 -12.30
N LEU A 172 -2.89 10.43 -12.14
CA LEU A 172 -1.46 10.76 -12.21
C LEU A 172 -1.13 11.20 -13.63
N VAL A 173 -0.42 12.33 -13.74
CA VAL A 173 0.15 12.76 -15.02
C VAL A 173 1.47 12.00 -15.21
N PRO A 174 1.59 11.15 -16.25
CA PRO A 174 2.79 10.37 -16.47
C PRO A 174 3.95 11.26 -16.92
N TYR A 175 5.17 10.84 -16.61
CA TYR A 175 6.38 11.54 -17.04
C TYR A 175 7.08 10.79 -18.16
N ASN A 176 7.54 11.55 -19.14
CA ASN A 176 8.46 11.05 -20.14
C ASN A 176 9.83 10.84 -19.47
N LEU A 177 10.15 9.59 -19.09
CA LEU A 177 11.38 9.27 -18.36
C LEU A 177 12.66 9.77 -19.05
N PRO A 178 12.84 9.64 -20.38
CA PRO A 178 14.00 10.23 -21.05
C PRO A 178 14.14 11.75 -20.84
N VAL A 179 13.05 12.50 -20.95
CA VAL A 179 13.07 13.95 -20.67
C VAL A 179 13.38 14.18 -19.18
N TYR A 180 12.68 13.49 -18.28
CA TYR A 180 12.89 13.62 -16.85
C TYR A 180 14.36 13.40 -16.45
N HIS A 181 14.94 12.28 -16.87
CA HIS A 181 16.30 11.89 -16.49
C HIS A 181 17.38 12.78 -17.12
N SER A 182 17.10 13.41 -18.26
CA SER A 182 18.08 14.29 -18.93
C SER A 182 17.99 15.75 -18.48
N THR A 183 16.80 16.24 -18.11
CA THR A 183 16.60 17.66 -17.77
C THR A 183 16.42 17.92 -16.29
N GLY A 184 15.94 16.93 -15.52
CA GLY A 184 15.50 17.14 -14.15
C GLY A 184 14.26 18.04 -14.04
N ASP A 185 13.48 18.20 -15.12
CA ASP A 185 12.27 19.02 -15.13
C ASP A 185 11.01 18.14 -15.23
N PRO A 186 10.30 17.90 -14.10
CA PRO A 186 9.10 17.07 -14.08
C PRO A 186 7.94 17.65 -14.89
N LEU A 187 7.81 18.98 -14.98
CA LEU A 187 6.74 19.62 -15.74
C LEU A 187 7.00 19.52 -17.24
N ALA A 188 8.25 19.71 -17.66
CA ALA A 188 8.65 19.45 -19.05
C ALA A 188 8.47 17.97 -19.42
N ALA A 189 8.83 17.05 -18.51
CA ALA A 189 8.63 15.62 -18.74
C ALA A 189 7.15 15.23 -18.83
N ALA A 190 6.29 15.84 -18.00
CA ALA A 190 4.84 15.67 -18.09
C ALA A 190 4.30 16.20 -19.42
N ALA A 191 4.64 17.43 -19.79
CA ALA A 191 4.19 18.04 -21.06
C ALA A 191 4.61 17.21 -22.27
N ALA A 192 5.87 16.74 -22.30
CA ALA A 192 6.39 15.88 -23.36
C ALA A 192 5.64 14.53 -23.46
N GLU A 193 5.22 13.96 -22.32
CA GLU A 193 4.44 12.72 -22.33
C GLU A 193 3.05 12.91 -22.91
N MET A 194 2.42 14.06 -22.62
CA MET A 194 1.09 14.40 -23.12
C MET A 194 1.02 14.58 -24.64
N GLU A 195 2.15 14.79 -25.32
CA GLU A 195 2.22 14.84 -26.78
C GLU A 195 1.97 13.49 -27.45
N LYS A 196 2.21 12.38 -26.74
CA LYS A 196 2.09 11.03 -27.29
C LYS A 196 0.66 10.71 -27.70
N GLY A 197 0.56 9.95 -28.79
CA GLY A 197 -0.74 9.53 -29.33
C GLY A 197 -1.59 8.71 -28.36
N MET A 198 -0.97 7.96 -27.43
CA MET A 198 -1.72 7.24 -26.40
C MET A 198 -2.42 8.18 -25.43
N MET A 199 -1.77 9.27 -24.99
CA MET A 199 -2.39 10.25 -24.09
C MET A 199 -3.59 10.92 -24.75
N LYS A 200 -3.47 11.33 -26.02
CA LYS A 200 -4.61 11.85 -26.81
C LYS A 200 -5.78 10.86 -26.89
N LYS A 201 -5.50 9.56 -27.01
CA LYS A 201 -6.53 8.51 -27.01
C LYS A 201 -7.16 8.33 -25.63
N MET A 202 -6.37 8.39 -24.55
CA MET A 202 -6.85 8.30 -23.17
C MET A 202 -7.89 9.40 -22.88
N TYR A 203 -7.64 10.62 -23.36
CA TYR A 203 -8.59 11.74 -23.27
C TYR A 203 -9.63 11.77 -24.40
N SER A 204 -9.91 10.65 -25.06
CA SER A 204 -10.94 10.56 -26.10
C SER A 204 -12.21 9.87 -25.60
N TRP A 205 -13.31 10.08 -26.31
CA TRP A 205 -14.62 9.51 -25.98
C TRP A 205 -14.61 7.98 -25.83
N MET A 206 -13.85 7.26 -26.67
CA MET A 206 -13.76 5.80 -26.59
C MET A 206 -13.15 5.35 -25.26
N PHE A 207 -12.01 5.91 -24.85
CA PHE A 207 -11.39 5.55 -23.58
C PHE A 207 -12.22 6.00 -22.39
N LYS A 208 -12.82 7.19 -22.46
CA LYS A 208 -13.79 7.65 -21.45
C LYS A 208 -14.83 6.58 -21.16
N LYS A 209 -15.57 6.15 -22.20
CA LYS A 209 -16.72 5.25 -22.01
C LYS A 209 -16.37 3.81 -21.69
N TYR A 210 -15.28 3.29 -22.23
CA TYR A 210 -14.95 1.86 -22.07
C TYR A 210 -13.93 1.57 -20.98
N LEU A 211 -13.23 2.59 -20.45
CA LEU A 211 -12.18 2.38 -19.46
C LEU A 211 -12.22 3.41 -18.33
N LEU A 212 -12.17 4.69 -18.66
CA LEU A 212 -11.84 5.71 -17.65
C LEU A 212 -12.99 6.12 -16.76
N ASP A 213 -14.24 6.13 -17.24
CA ASP A 213 -15.41 6.32 -16.36
C ASP A 213 -15.46 5.17 -15.31
N ARG A 214 -15.17 3.92 -15.72
CA ARG A 214 -15.10 2.78 -14.79
C ARG A 214 -13.89 2.89 -13.85
N PHE A 215 -12.73 3.25 -14.35
CA PHE A 215 -11.53 3.46 -13.54
C PHE A 215 -11.78 4.51 -12.45
N LEU A 216 -12.31 5.67 -12.83
CA LEU A 216 -12.56 6.78 -11.92
C LEU A 216 -13.64 6.47 -10.88
N SER A 217 -14.59 5.57 -11.18
CA SER A 217 -15.55 5.12 -10.17
C SER A 217 -14.90 4.44 -8.96
N PHE A 218 -13.69 3.87 -9.09
CA PHE A 218 -12.94 3.34 -7.94
C PHE A 218 -12.34 4.44 -7.05
N LEU A 219 -12.26 5.67 -7.57
CA LEU A 219 -11.81 6.86 -6.86
C LEU A 219 -12.96 7.73 -6.37
N ASP A 220 -14.19 7.23 -6.49
CA ASP A 220 -15.44 7.96 -6.22
C ASP A 220 -15.57 9.24 -7.05
N VAL A 221 -15.21 9.12 -8.33
CA VAL A 221 -15.39 10.16 -9.35
C VAL A 221 -16.32 9.65 -10.44
N ASP A 222 -17.40 10.39 -10.69
CA ASP A 222 -18.48 9.96 -11.58
C ASP A 222 -18.03 9.79 -13.04
N GLU A 223 -17.20 10.71 -13.52
CA GLU A 223 -16.89 10.81 -14.93
C GLU A 223 -15.48 11.30 -15.22
N TRP A 224 -14.86 10.70 -16.25
CA TRP A 224 -13.59 11.18 -16.80
C TRP A 224 -13.79 12.45 -17.62
N ASN A 225 -13.18 13.54 -17.17
CA ASN A 225 -13.18 14.83 -17.84
C ASN A 225 -12.14 14.84 -18.97
N ILE A 226 -12.59 14.54 -20.18
CA ILE A 226 -11.75 14.59 -21.37
C ILE A 226 -11.27 16.01 -21.73
N ALA A 227 -11.98 17.05 -21.27
CA ALA A 227 -11.67 18.43 -21.61
C ALA A 227 -10.41 18.94 -20.88
N SER A 228 -9.97 18.28 -19.80
CA SER A 228 -8.76 18.67 -19.08
C SER A 228 -7.48 18.42 -19.88
N TYR A 229 -7.51 17.63 -20.96
CA TYR A 229 -6.33 17.33 -21.78
C TYR A 229 -5.57 18.58 -22.20
N ALA A 230 -6.27 19.62 -22.65
CA ALA A 230 -5.64 20.85 -23.14
C ALA A 230 -4.93 21.64 -22.05
N ASP A 231 -5.39 21.52 -20.80
CA ASP A 231 -4.74 22.11 -19.64
C ASP A 231 -3.55 21.27 -19.21
N VAL A 232 -3.73 19.96 -19.03
CA VAL A 232 -2.66 19.03 -18.64
C VAL A 232 -1.50 19.06 -19.64
N ALA A 233 -1.77 19.01 -20.94
CA ALA A 233 -0.76 19.07 -21.99
C ALA A 233 0.00 20.40 -22.02
N ALA A 234 -0.60 21.47 -21.51
CA ALA A 234 0.02 22.78 -21.40
C ALA A 234 0.58 23.08 -20.00
N GLY A 235 0.64 22.08 -19.11
CA GLY A 235 1.11 22.23 -17.73
C GLY A 235 0.21 23.11 -16.85
N ARG A 236 -1.07 23.25 -17.21
CA ARG A 236 -2.07 24.00 -16.44
C ARG A 236 -3.00 23.04 -15.71
N ASN A 237 -3.59 23.51 -14.61
CA ASN A 237 -4.53 22.73 -13.79
C ASN A 237 -3.96 21.35 -13.38
N ILE A 238 -2.64 21.32 -13.12
CA ILE A 238 -1.94 20.17 -12.57
C ILE A 238 -1.19 20.59 -11.32
N GLU A 239 -1.10 19.69 -10.35
CA GLU A 239 -0.39 19.96 -9.10
C GLU A 239 0.24 18.69 -8.55
N ALA A 240 1.45 18.81 -8.02
CA ALA A 240 2.11 17.72 -7.32
C ALA A 240 1.49 17.49 -5.94
N ARG A 241 0.77 16.37 -5.78
CA ARG A 241 0.08 15.99 -4.54
C ARG A 241 0.52 14.62 -4.06
N TRP A 242 0.53 14.45 -2.74
CA TRP A 242 0.60 13.13 -2.10
C TRP A 242 -0.67 12.34 -2.39
N ILE A 243 -0.56 11.03 -2.53
CA ILE A 243 -1.74 10.17 -2.62
C ILE A 243 -2.46 10.19 -1.25
N PRO A 244 -3.80 10.36 -1.20
CA PRO A 244 -4.51 10.54 0.07
C PRO A 244 -4.28 9.46 1.11
N HIS A 245 -4.08 8.22 0.68
CA HIS A 245 -3.80 7.07 1.55
C HIS A 245 -2.49 6.42 1.14
N ASP A 246 -1.68 6.04 2.13
CA ASP A 246 -0.40 5.37 1.90
C ASP A 246 -0.62 3.99 1.29
N ALA A 247 0.11 3.66 0.24
CA ALA A 247 0.09 2.34 -0.37
C ALA A 247 0.73 1.30 0.58
N CYS A 248 0.09 0.15 0.67
CA CYS A 248 0.55 -0.98 1.48
C CYS A 248 0.82 -2.15 0.52
N LEU A 249 2.08 -2.43 0.25
CA LEU A 249 2.50 -3.42 -0.75
C LEU A 249 2.85 -4.75 -0.06
N GLU A 250 2.33 -5.86 -0.58
CA GLU A 250 2.68 -7.22 -0.10
C GLU A 250 4.20 -7.42 -0.17
N ILE A 251 4.78 -8.00 0.89
CA ILE A 251 6.19 -8.39 0.93
C ILE A 251 6.32 -9.90 1.02
N ASP A 252 6.85 -10.51 -0.04
CA ASP A 252 6.99 -11.98 -0.17
C ASP A 252 8.44 -12.46 -0.31
N HIS A 253 9.39 -11.52 -0.38
CA HIS A 253 10.80 -11.79 -0.61
C HIS A 253 11.64 -11.38 0.59
N ALA A 254 12.87 -11.91 0.67
CA ALA A 254 13.79 -11.73 1.81
C ALA A 254 13.34 -12.44 3.12
N ILE A 255 12.73 -13.62 2.98
CA ILE A 255 12.43 -14.55 4.08
C ILE A 255 13.71 -14.93 4.84
N ARG A 256 13.69 -14.79 6.16
CA ARG A 256 14.79 -15.13 7.08
C ARG A 256 14.33 -16.13 8.13
N ARG A 257 15.13 -17.17 8.32
CA ARG A 257 14.97 -18.08 9.47
C ARG A 257 15.67 -17.51 10.70
N GLU A 258 16.93 -17.13 10.55
CA GLU A 258 17.70 -16.47 11.59
C GLU A 258 17.31 -14.98 11.64
N GLY A 259 17.05 -14.48 12.84
CA GLY A 259 16.53 -13.12 13.04
C GLY A 259 15.03 -12.96 12.77
N ALA A 260 14.29 -14.04 12.52
CA ALA A 260 12.83 -14.00 12.50
C ALA A 260 12.28 -13.45 13.83
N LEU A 261 11.14 -12.77 13.77
CA LEU A 261 10.51 -12.19 14.95
C LEU A 261 10.20 -13.27 15.99
N GLY A 262 10.63 -13.04 17.22
CA GLY A 262 10.34 -13.84 18.39
C GLY A 262 9.13 -13.34 19.17
N CYS A 263 8.80 -14.05 20.24
CA CYS A 263 7.61 -13.75 21.05
C CYS A 263 7.63 -12.31 21.58
N ALA A 264 8.78 -11.85 22.10
CA ALA A 264 8.90 -10.53 22.72
C ALA A 264 8.83 -9.37 21.70
N ASP A 265 9.06 -9.63 20.42
CA ASP A 265 8.93 -8.61 19.37
C ASP A 265 7.47 -8.21 19.17
N CYS A 266 6.51 -9.10 19.45
CA CYS A 266 5.07 -8.81 19.38
C CYS A 266 4.40 -8.72 20.76
N HIS A 267 4.88 -9.46 21.75
CA HIS A 267 4.30 -9.58 23.09
C HIS A 267 5.16 -8.85 24.13
N SER A 268 5.31 -7.55 23.94
CA SER A 268 5.98 -6.67 24.89
C SER A 268 5.43 -5.24 24.77
N PRO A 269 5.76 -4.35 25.72
CA PRO A 269 5.44 -2.93 25.60
C PRO A 269 6.07 -2.24 24.38
N TRP A 270 7.06 -2.87 23.75
CA TRP A 270 7.76 -2.37 22.56
C TRP A 270 7.38 -3.16 21.31
N SER A 271 6.16 -3.69 21.27
CA SER A 271 5.65 -4.51 20.17
C SER A 271 5.86 -3.84 18.80
N VAL A 272 6.26 -4.63 17.82
CA VAL A 272 6.26 -4.23 16.41
C VAL A 272 4.83 -4.07 15.87
N LEU A 273 3.84 -4.68 16.53
CA LEU A 273 2.43 -4.59 16.18
C LEU A 273 1.78 -3.43 16.93
N ASP A 274 1.26 -2.46 16.18
CA ASP A 274 0.31 -1.49 16.72
C ASP A 274 -1.06 -2.17 16.88
N PHE A 275 -1.24 -2.83 18.02
CA PHE A 275 -2.47 -3.56 18.31
C PHE A 275 -3.72 -2.67 18.28
N ARG A 276 -3.61 -1.39 18.65
CA ARG A 276 -4.75 -0.47 18.63
C ARG A 276 -5.20 -0.21 17.20
N SER A 277 -4.29 0.08 16.27
CA SER A 277 -4.66 0.24 14.85
C SER A 277 -5.09 -1.07 14.19
N LEU A 278 -4.70 -2.23 14.75
CA LEU A 278 -5.18 -3.55 14.33
C LEU A 278 -6.55 -3.95 14.89
N GLY A 279 -7.20 -3.07 15.67
CA GLY A 279 -8.56 -3.28 16.18
C GLY A 279 -8.64 -4.04 17.50
N TYR A 280 -7.53 -4.20 18.24
CA TYR A 280 -7.54 -4.82 19.57
C TYR A 280 -8.06 -3.86 20.63
N SER A 281 -8.81 -4.39 21.60
CA SER A 281 -9.27 -3.61 22.75
C SER A 281 -8.13 -3.34 23.75
N GLU A 282 -8.27 -2.34 24.61
CA GLU A 282 -7.27 -2.01 25.63
C GLU A 282 -6.98 -3.19 26.59
N GLU A 283 -7.99 -4.00 26.88
CA GLU A 283 -7.82 -5.21 27.70
C GLU A 283 -6.96 -6.25 26.99
N GLU A 284 -7.21 -6.48 25.70
CA GLU A 284 -6.40 -7.39 24.89
C GLU A 284 -4.97 -6.89 24.73
N ILE A 285 -4.79 -5.59 24.50
CA ILE A 285 -3.47 -4.95 24.39
C ILE A 285 -2.68 -5.17 25.67
N ALA A 286 -3.29 -4.93 26.84
CA ALA A 286 -2.64 -5.17 28.13
C ALA A 286 -2.24 -6.63 28.29
N ALA A 287 -3.14 -7.57 27.96
CA ALA A 287 -2.88 -9.01 28.08
C ALA A 287 -1.80 -9.51 27.10
N LEU A 288 -1.69 -8.90 25.92
CA LEU A 288 -0.71 -9.25 24.89
C LEU A 288 0.65 -8.61 25.14
N SER A 289 0.69 -7.44 25.78
CA SER A 289 1.92 -6.69 26.06
C SER A 289 2.59 -7.10 27.36
N GLU A 290 1.91 -7.86 28.22
CA GLU A 290 2.51 -8.44 29.42
C GLU A 290 3.46 -9.58 29.05
N GLN A 291 4.74 -9.44 29.45
CA GLN A 291 5.74 -10.49 29.23
C GLN A 291 5.33 -11.76 30.00
N ARG A 292 4.72 -12.71 29.30
CA ARG A 292 4.51 -14.06 29.84
C ARG A 292 5.85 -14.77 29.85
N VAL A 293 6.47 -14.84 31.03
CA VAL A 293 7.58 -15.76 31.26
C VAL A 293 7.03 -17.17 31.10
N LEU A 294 7.30 -17.80 29.94
CA LEU A 294 7.08 -19.23 29.75
C LEU A 294 7.96 -19.95 30.78
N ARG A 295 7.35 -20.40 31.89
CA ARG A 295 7.98 -21.25 32.90
C ARG A 295 7.85 -22.72 32.53
#